data_AF-A0A7K2ZBZ9-F1
#
_entry.id   AF-A0A7K2ZBZ9-F1
#
_cell.length_a   1.000
_cell.length_b   1.000
_cell.length_c   1.000
_cell.angle_alpha   90.00
_cell.angle_beta   90.00
_cell.angle_gamma   90.00
#
_symmetry.space_group_name_H-M   'P 1'
#
loop_
_entity.id
_entity.type
_entity.pdbx_description
1 polymer ?
#
loop_
_entity_poly.entity_id
_entity_poly.type
_entity_poly.pdbx_seq_one_letter_code
_entity_poly.pdbx_strand_id
1 'polypeptide(L)'
;ALGCELRHAHRLVYAEGLALDAPRSVTPIGLGCRICERRDCAQRARPPAGGRLAVDPDRRTHVPYPVVADGRSAPPTGISGG
;
A
#
# COMPACT_ATOMS: atom_id res chain seq x y z
N ALA A 1 -20.80 3.53 8.88
CA ALA A 1 -19.76 2.48 8.80
C ALA A 1 -19.21 2.22 10.20
N LEU A 2 -18.79 0.99 10.48
CA LEU A 2 -18.21 0.58 11.76
C LEU A 2 -16.79 0.04 11.51
N GLY A 3 -15.85 0.33 12.41
CA GLY A 3 -14.50 -0.23 12.40
C GLY A 3 -14.10 -0.70 13.80
N CYS A 4 -13.27 -1.74 13.87
CA CYS A 4 -12.71 -2.26 15.12
C CYS A 4 -11.30 -2.81 14.89
N GLU A 5 -10.55 -3.00 15.98
CA GLU A 5 -9.25 -3.65 15.94
C GLU A 5 -9.38 -5.12 15.52
N LEU A 6 -8.44 -5.61 14.69
CA LEU A 6 -8.49 -6.96 14.13
C LEU A 6 -8.60 -8.07 15.20
N ARG A 7 -7.93 -7.87 16.35
CA ARG A 7 -7.99 -8.81 17.50
C ARG A 7 -9.40 -9.01 18.06
N HIS A 8 -10.34 -8.10 17.79
CA HIS A 8 -11.73 -8.17 18.24
C HIS A 8 -12.68 -8.63 17.13
N ALA A 9 -12.21 -8.75 15.87
CA ALA A 9 -13.05 -9.08 14.73
C ALA A 9 -13.77 -10.43 14.86
N HIS A 10 -13.16 -11.42 15.52
CA HIS A 10 -13.75 -12.75 15.75
C HIS A 10 -15.08 -12.74 16.53
N ARG A 11 -15.43 -11.62 17.17
CA ARG A 11 -16.72 -11.44 17.88
C ARG A 11 -17.84 -10.94 16.98
N LEU A 12 -17.54 -10.57 15.73
CA LEU A 12 -18.48 -10.05 14.76
C LEU A 12 -18.93 -11.17 13.82
N VAL A 13 -20.24 -11.29 13.56
CA VAL A 13 -20.78 -12.23 12.56
C VAL A 13 -20.16 -12.01 11.17
N TYR A 14 -19.77 -10.78 10.84
CA TYR A 14 -19.12 -10.45 9.57
C TYR A 14 -17.70 -10.98 9.42
N ALA A 15 -17.09 -11.53 10.47
CA ALA A 15 -15.78 -12.14 10.40
C ALA A 15 -15.83 -13.64 10.07
N GLU A 16 -17.02 -14.23 9.98
CA GLU A 16 -17.18 -15.64 9.67
C GLU A 16 -16.55 -16.00 8.31
N GLY A 17 -15.72 -17.05 8.29
CA GLY A 17 -15.02 -17.51 7.09
C GLY A 17 -13.81 -16.67 6.66
N LEU A 18 -13.45 -15.60 7.38
CA LEU A 18 -12.27 -14.78 7.07
C LEU A 18 -11.02 -15.30 7.78
N ALA A 19 -9.90 -15.38 7.04
CA ALA A 19 -8.58 -15.67 7.60
C ALA A 19 -7.99 -14.42 8.29
N LEU A 20 -8.37 -14.20 9.55
CA LEU A 20 -8.00 -13.02 10.34
C LEU A 20 -6.54 -13.01 10.80
N ASP A 21 -5.86 -14.15 10.77
CA ASP A 21 -4.48 -14.36 11.22
C ASP A 21 -3.47 -14.46 10.07
N ALA A 22 -3.92 -14.32 8.83
CA ALA A 22 -3.07 -14.39 7.64
C ALA A 22 -2.67 -12.98 7.16
N PRO A 23 -1.40 -12.52 7.34
CA PRO A 23 -1.01 -11.15 6.97
C PRO A 23 -1.21 -10.81 5.48
N ARG A 24 -1.22 -11.83 4.62
CA ARG A 24 -1.45 -11.68 3.17
C ARG A 24 -2.90 -11.35 2.81
N SER A 25 -3.87 -11.58 3.71
CA SER A 25 -5.28 -11.23 3.49
C SER A 25 -5.57 -9.75 3.76
N VAL A 26 -4.62 -9.04 4.38
CA VAL A 26 -4.78 -7.63 4.74
C VAL A 26 -4.65 -6.76 3.51
N THR A 27 -5.71 -6.03 3.17
CA THR A 27 -5.65 -4.98 2.15
C THR A 27 -4.89 -3.77 2.69
N PRO A 28 -3.74 -3.41 2.11
CA PRO A 28 -2.98 -2.26 2.60
C PRO A 28 -3.71 -0.95 2.23
N ILE A 29 -4.08 -0.16 3.23
CA ILE A 29 -4.72 1.14 3.05
C ILE A 29 -3.92 2.22 3.76
N GLY A 30 -4.04 3.47 3.29
CA GLY A 30 -3.42 4.63 3.93
C GLY A 30 -4.46 5.68 4.31
N LEU A 31 -4.08 6.61 5.18
CA LEU A 31 -4.97 7.66 5.71
C LEU A 31 -5.44 8.66 4.64
N GLY A 32 -4.70 8.78 3.54
CA GLY A 32 -5.06 9.64 2.41
C GLY A 32 -3.89 9.84 1.45
N CYS A 33 -4.16 10.05 0.16
CA CYS A 33 -3.12 10.06 -0.88
C CYS A 33 -1.98 11.06 -0.61
N ARG A 34 -2.27 12.25 -0.08
CA ARG A 34 -1.23 13.27 0.18
C ARG A 34 -0.26 12.89 1.31
N ILE A 35 -0.65 12.04 2.25
CA ILE A 35 0.18 11.68 3.40
C ILE A 35 0.56 10.18 3.42
N CYS A 36 0.03 9.40 2.48
CA CYS A 36 0.30 7.97 2.40
C CYS A 36 1.71 7.69 1.87
N GLU A 37 2.50 6.97 2.66
CA GLU A 37 3.90 6.61 2.38
C GLU A 37 4.07 5.41 1.44
N ARG A 38 2.98 4.70 1.09
CA ARG A 38 3.03 3.51 0.22
C ARG A 38 3.58 3.86 -1.16
N ARG A 39 4.72 3.29 -1.55
CA ARG A 39 5.33 3.55 -2.86
C ARG A 39 4.70 2.77 -4.01
N ASP A 40 4.08 1.63 -3.72
CA ASP A 40 3.44 0.78 -4.72
C ASP A 40 1.91 0.81 -4.53
N CYS A 41 1.27 1.86 -5.04
CA CYS A 41 -0.18 2.06 -4.94
C CYS A 41 -0.74 2.53 -6.29
N ALA A 42 -1.24 1.59 -7.08
CA ALA A 42 -1.88 1.87 -8.37
C ALA A 42 -3.11 2.80 -8.26
N GLN A 43 -3.76 2.80 -7.10
CA GLN A 43 -4.99 3.58 -6.87
C GLN A 43 -4.72 5.00 -6.34
N ARG A 44 -3.46 5.47 -6.37
CA ARG A 44 -3.09 6.78 -5.86
C ARG A 44 -3.71 7.89 -6.71
N ALA A 45 -4.64 8.66 -6.12
CA ALA A 45 -5.37 9.72 -6.83
C ALA A 45 -4.69 11.10 -6.80
N ARG A 46 -3.83 11.38 -5.81
CA ARG A 46 -3.09 12.66 -5.70
C ARG A 46 -1.60 12.44 -5.40
N PRO A 47 -0.72 13.37 -5.83
CA PRO A 47 0.68 13.36 -5.43
C PRO A 47 0.83 13.37 -3.89
N PRO A 48 1.82 12.65 -3.34
CA PRO A 48 2.24 12.83 -1.95
C PRO A 48 2.69 14.27 -1.68
N ALA A 49 2.47 14.77 -0.46
CA ALA A 49 2.97 16.06 -0.01
C ALA A 49 4.47 16.00 0.37
N GLY A 50 4.96 14.81 0.73
CA GLY A 50 6.36 14.55 1.05
C GLY A 50 7.03 13.67 -0.01
N GLY A 51 8.33 13.89 -0.22
CA GLY A 51 9.14 13.16 -1.20
C GLY A 51 9.19 13.84 -2.57
N ARG A 52 10.21 13.50 -3.36
CA ARG A 52 10.39 14.02 -4.73
C ARG A 52 9.78 13.06 -5.74
N LEU A 53 9.03 13.57 -6.71
CA LEU A 53 8.48 12.76 -7.79
C LEU A 53 9.60 12.25 -8.72
N ALA A 54 9.53 10.99 -9.10
CA ALA A 54 10.41 10.34 -10.06
C ALA A 54 9.78 10.44 -11.46
N VAL A 55 9.88 11.61 -12.09
CA VAL A 55 9.36 11.85 -13.44
C VAL A 55 10.41 11.44 -14.47
N ASP A 56 10.04 10.54 -15.36
CA ASP A 56 10.86 10.04 -16.47
C ASP A 56 9.98 10.00 -17.73
N PRO A 57 10.25 10.84 -18.75
CA PRO A 57 9.44 10.92 -19.97
C PRO A 57 9.40 9.60 -20.77
N ASP A 58 10.44 8.78 -20.68
CA ASP A 58 10.59 7.55 -21.46
C ASP A 58 10.01 6.33 -20.73
N ARG A 59 9.55 6.52 -19.48
CA ARG A 59 9.05 5.46 -18.64
C ARG A 59 7.58 5.64 -18.29
N ARG A 60 6.79 4.60 -18.58
CA ARG A 60 5.41 4.46 -18.10
C ARG A 60 5.38 3.48 -16.93
N THR A 61 4.67 3.83 -15.87
CA THR A 61 4.52 2.95 -14.70
C THR A 61 3.05 2.80 -14.36
N HIS A 62 2.68 1.68 -13.73
CA HIS A 62 1.31 1.45 -13.26
C HIS A 62 0.99 2.22 -11.97
N VAL A 63 2.01 2.83 -11.33
CA VAL A 63 1.85 3.61 -10.10
C VAL A 63 1.80 5.10 -10.45
N PRO A 64 0.68 5.80 -10.23
CA PRO A 64 0.63 7.25 -10.39
C PRO A 64 1.54 7.95 -9.38
N TYR A 65 2.18 9.04 -9.80
CA TYR A 65 3.05 9.87 -8.95
C TYR A 65 4.15 9.07 -8.24
N PRO A 66 5.01 8.33 -8.97
CA PRO A 66 6.11 7.59 -8.37
C PRO A 66 7.04 8.56 -7.62
N VAL A 67 7.54 8.14 -6.46
CA VAL A 67 8.50 8.92 -5.66
C VAL A 67 9.89 8.32 -5.76
N VAL A 68 10.92 9.16 -5.74
CA VAL A 68 12.31 8.70 -5.69
C VAL A 68 12.51 7.87 -4.43
N ALA A 69 13.11 6.70 -4.59
CA ALA A 69 13.46 5.87 -3.45
C ALA A 69 14.65 6.51 -2.74
N ASP A 70 14.40 7.15 -1.60
CA ASP A 70 15.49 7.41 -0.65
C ASP A 70 15.99 6.04 -0.17
N GLY A 71 17.32 5.84 -0.16
CA GLY A 71 18.01 4.56 0.07
C GLY A 71 17.76 3.87 1.43
N ARG A 72 16.71 4.28 2.17
CA ARG A 72 16.30 3.74 3.46
C ARG A 72 15.09 2.81 3.39
N SER A 73 14.50 2.60 2.20
CA SER A 73 13.30 1.75 2.06
C SER A 73 13.19 1.09 0.68
N ALA A 74 14.16 0.21 0.38
CA ALA A 74 13.94 -0.82 -0.63
C ALA A 74 12.94 -1.86 -0.07
N PRO A 75 11.87 -2.23 -0.80
CA PRO A 75 11.11 -3.44 -0.46
C PRO A 75 12.00 -4.67 -0.64
N PRO A 76 11.76 -5.80 0.06
CA PRO A 76 12.46 -7.04 -0.24
C PRO A 76 12.13 -7.44 -1.67
N THR A 77 13.13 -7.40 -2.55
CA THR A 77 13.05 -7.92 -3.92
C THR A 77 12.59 -9.38 -3.87
N GLY A 78 11.34 -9.61 -4.26
CA GLY A 78 10.82 -10.92 -4.61
C GLY A 78 11.17 -11.24 -6.05
N ILE A 79 12.07 -12.22 -6.20
CA ILE A 79 12.29 -13.12 -7.34
C ILE A 79 12.55 -12.52 -8.73
N SER A 80 13.83 -12.50 -9.11
CA SER A 80 14.23 -12.77 -10.51
C SER A 80 13.80 -14.19 -10.87
N GLY A 81 13.09 -14.35 -11.97
CA GLY A 81 12.79 -15.65 -12.57
C GLY A 81 13.10 -15.60 -14.07
N GLY A 82 14.00 -16.50 -14.50
CA GLY A 82 14.15 -17.03 -15.87
C GLY A 82 14.78 -16.11 -16.89
#